data_AF-X0YXM9-F1
#
_entry.id   AF-X0YXM9-F1
#
_cell.length_a   1.000
_cell.length_b   1.000
_cell.length_c   1.000
_cell.angle_alpha   90.00
_cell.angle_beta   90.00
_cell.angle_gamma   90.00
#
_symmetry.space_group_name_H-M   'P 1'
#
loop_
_entity.id
_entity.type
_entity.pdbx_description
1 polymer ?
#
loop_
_entity_poly.entity_id
_entity_poly.type
_entity_poly.pdbx_seq_one_letter_code
_entity_poly.pdbx_strand_id
1 'polypeptide(L)'
;AVMIGVAIPFINILAVSTLIWYSGRSYPAREKIGLIFKNTLSNPLILACLAGILYSKLRLPFPEFTGNTFHLLSLITLPMALISIGGSLNLAQLKGHLRMAIFATMFKLLLLPAAGYLFLRAYGVSPIAFKVGMIYFALPTSTAAYILSSQLQSDVDLAAASILISTLFSIVSLSVVLIIFVA
;
A
#
# COMPACT_ATOMS: atom_id res chain seq x y z
N ALA A 1 -10.18 -4.38 11.90
CA ALA A 1 -9.45 -3.23 12.47
C ALA A 1 -8.08 -3.63 13.05
N VAL A 2 -8.02 -4.54 14.03
CA VAL A 2 -6.75 -4.91 14.71
C VAL A 2 -5.67 -5.43 13.75
N MET A 3 -6.00 -6.35 12.84
CA MET A 3 -5.03 -6.84 11.83
C MET A 3 -4.46 -5.72 10.95
N ILE A 4 -5.31 -4.79 10.50
CA ILE A 4 -4.91 -3.68 9.64
C ILE A 4 -3.96 -2.74 10.40
N GLY A 5 -4.24 -2.47 11.68
CA GLY A 5 -3.38 -1.66 12.53
C GLY A 5 -1.95 -2.20 12.68
N VAL A 6 -1.77 -3.53 12.64
CA VAL A 6 -0.44 -4.17 12.69
C VAL A 6 0.18 -4.33 11.30
N ALA A 7 -0.63 -4.70 10.30
CA ALA A 7 -0.16 -4.95 8.94
C ALA A 7 0.35 -3.68 8.25
N ILE A 8 -0.30 -2.52 8.46
CA ILE A 8 0.11 -1.27 7.81
C ILE A 8 1.54 -0.85 8.19
N PRO A 9 1.92 -0.75 9.49
CA PRO A 9 3.30 -0.44 9.87
C PRO A 9 4.30 -1.43 9.31
N PHE A 10 3.98 -2.74 9.36
CA PHE A 10 4.87 -3.77 8.84
C PHE A 10 5.12 -3.62 7.34
N ILE A 11 4.05 -3.43 6.56
CA ILE A 11 4.15 -3.19 5.11
C ILE A 11 4.91 -1.88 4.84
N ASN A 12 4.71 -0.84 5.65
CA ASN A 12 5.40 0.44 5.49
C ASN A 12 6.91 0.30 5.73
N ILE A 13 7.33 -0.43 6.77
CA ILE A 13 8.75 -0.73 7.03
C ILE A 13 9.38 -1.44 5.83
N LEU A 14 8.70 -2.46 5.28
CA LEU A 14 9.17 -3.17 4.09
C LEU A 14 9.26 -2.23 2.88
N ALA A 15 8.25 -1.38 2.66
CA ALA A 15 8.24 -0.42 1.56
C ALA A 15 9.35 0.63 1.65
N VAL A 16 9.57 1.23 2.83
CA VAL A 16 10.67 2.18 3.06
C VAL A 16 12.02 1.51 2.83
N SER A 17 12.18 0.27 3.32
CA SER A 17 13.40 -0.51 3.14
C SER A 17 13.69 -0.78 1.67
N THR A 18 12.70 -1.26 0.90
CA THR A 18 12.87 -1.55 -0.53
C THR A 18 13.11 -0.28 -1.35
N LEU A 19 12.35 0.80 -1.09
CA LEU A 19 12.48 2.06 -1.82
C LEU A 19 13.83 2.73 -1.60
N ILE A 20 14.40 2.67 -0.39
CA ILE A 20 15.75 3.20 -0.12
C ILE A 20 16.80 2.28 -0.73
N TRP A 21 16.64 0.96 -0.61
CA TRP A 21 17.61 0.00 -1.11
C TRP A 21 17.81 0.11 -2.63
N TYR A 22 16.70 0.21 -3.35
CA TYR A 22 16.63 0.37 -4.80
C TYR A 22 16.54 1.83 -5.26
N SER A 23 16.70 2.80 -4.36
CA SER A 23 16.83 4.19 -4.77
C SER A 23 18.08 4.34 -5.65
N GLY A 24 17.98 5.16 -6.70
CA GLY A 24 19.09 5.42 -7.64
C GLY A 24 20.31 6.12 -7.02
N ARG A 25 20.33 6.31 -5.70
CA ARG A 25 21.43 6.92 -4.96
C ARG A 25 22.37 5.85 -4.41
N SER A 26 23.63 5.93 -4.82
CA SER A 26 24.67 5.00 -4.40
C SER A 26 25.23 5.41 -3.03
N TYR A 27 24.50 5.05 -1.96
CA TYR A 27 25.02 5.12 -0.60
C TYR A 27 25.74 3.80 -0.23
N PRO A 28 26.84 3.84 0.54
CA PRO A 28 27.41 2.64 1.15
C PRO A 28 26.38 1.93 2.03
N ALA A 29 26.44 0.59 2.10
CA ALA A 29 25.42 -0.23 2.75
C ALA A 29 25.13 0.17 4.22
N ARG A 30 26.15 0.61 4.96
CA ARG A 30 26.01 1.08 6.34
C ARG A 30 25.17 2.36 6.45
N GLU A 31 25.32 3.26 5.48
CA GLU A 31 24.58 4.52 5.42
C GLU A 31 23.14 4.29 4.94
N LYS A 32 22.92 3.33 4.01
CA LYS A 32 21.57 2.87 3.64
C LYS A 32 20.79 2.35 4.85
N ILE A 33 21.41 1.53 5.69
CA ILE A 33 20.75 1.02 6.91
C ILE A 33 20.41 2.17 7.87
N GLY A 34 21.34 3.12 8.10
CA GLY A 34 21.07 4.29 8.92
C GLY A 34 19.93 5.15 8.38
N LEU A 35 19.87 5.34 7.05
CA LEU A 35 18.78 6.03 6.37
C LEU A 35 17.46 5.28 6.51
N ILE A 36 17.43 3.96 6.37
CA ILE A 36 16.21 3.15 6.57
C ILE A 36 15.68 3.37 7.98
N PHE A 37 16.50 3.19 9.01
CA PHE A 37 16.09 3.41 10.40
C PHE A 37 15.56 4.82 10.63
N LYS A 38 16.29 5.84 10.17
CA LYS A 38 15.90 7.24 10.32
C LYS A 38 14.56 7.55 9.62
N ASN A 39 14.40 7.10 8.37
CA ASN A 39 13.19 7.37 7.58
C ASN A 39 11.99 6.58 8.08
N THR A 40 12.19 5.33 8.54
CA THR A 40 11.14 4.53 9.17
C THR A 40 10.66 5.16 10.48
N LEU A 41 11.58 5.59 11.36
CA LEU A 41 11.23 6.23 12.64
C LEU A 41 10.58 7.60 12.46
N SER A 42 10.99 8.35 11.42
CA SER A 42 10.42 9.66 11.12
C SER A 42 9.20 9.58 10.18
N ASN A 43 8.76 8.38 9.80
CA ASN A 43 7.69 8.22 8.82
C ASN A 43 6.34 8.62 9.45
N PRO A 44 5.63 9.63 8.91
CA PRO A 44 4.36 10.06 9.46
C PRO A 44 3.30 8.94 9.51
N LEU A 45 3.32 8.00 8.55
CA LEU A 45 2.37 6.88 8.54
C LEU A 45 2.63 5.90 9.69
N ILE A 46 3.90 5.62 9.99
CA ILE A 46 4.26 4.72 11.10
C ILE A 46 3.92 5.39 12.43
N LEU A 47 4.30 6.66 12.59
CA LEU A 47 4.01 7.44 13.80
C LEU A 47 2.50 7.55 14.04
N ALA A 48 1.70 7.82 13.00
CA ALA A 48 0.25 7.87 13.11
C ALA A 48 -0.37 6.52 13.51
N CYS A 49 0.11 5.41 12.94
CA CYS A 49 -0.37 4.07 13.31
C CYS A 49 -0.02 3.73 14.76
N LEU A 50 1.23 3.99 15.20
CA LEU A 50 1.66 3.76 16.57
C LEU A 50 0.88 4.61 17.56
N ALA A 51 0.69 5.90 17.26
CA ALA A 51 -0.14 6.80 18.07
C ALA A 51 -1.58 6.30 18.17
N GLY A 52 -2.18 5.86 17.05
CA GLY A 52 -3.53 5.30 17.04
C GLY A 52 -3.67 4.01 17.86
N ILE A 53 -2.69 3.10 17.79
CA ILE A 53 -2.67 1.88 18.61
C ILE A 53 -2.51 2.22 20.10
N LEU A 54 -1.60 3.14 20.43
CA LEU A 54 -1.37 3.55 21.82
C LEU A 54 -2.61 4.24 22.40
N TYR A 55 -3.23 5.12 21.62
CA TYR A 55 -4.48 5.78 21.97
C TYR A 55 -5.62 4.78 22.18
N SER A 56 -5.75 3.77 21.31
CA SER A 56 -6.77 2.72 21.44
C SER A 56 -6.65 1.97 22.79
N LYS A 57 -5.44 1.83 23.35
CA LYS A 57 -5.22 1.22 24.67
C LYS A 57 -5.64 2.10 25.83
N LEU A 58 -5.56 3.42 25.68
CA LEU A 58 -5.89 4.38 26.73
C LEU A 58 -7.40 4.40 27.07
N ARG A 59 -8.27 3.85 26.21
CA ARG A 59 -9.75 3.81 26.37
C ARG A 59 -10.37 5.17 26.73
N LEU A 60 -9.68 6.26 26.37
CA LEU A 60 -10.17 7.62 26.57
C LEU A 60 -11.28 7.91 25.56
N PRO A 61 -12.36 8.62 25.96
CA PRO A 61 -13.38 9.06 25.04
C PRO A 61 -12.76 10.06 24.05
N PHE A 62 -12.93 9.79 22.76
CA PHE A 62 -12.51 10.70 21.71
C PHE A 62 -13.50 11.87 21.65
N PRO A 63 -13.05 13.13 21.76
CA PRO A 63 -13.96 14.27 21.58
C PRO A 63 -14.63 14.20 20.21
N GLU A 64 -15.96 14.34 20.14
CA GLU A 64 -16.73 14.15 18.90
C GLU A 64 -16.20 15.00 17.74
N PHE A 65 -15.81 16.24 18.03
CA PHE A 65 -15.21 17.15 17.04
C PHE A 65 -13.95 16.55 16.38
N THR A 66 -13.06 15.95 17.18
CA THR A 66 -11.81 15.36 16.67
C THR A 66 -12.08 14.10 15.85
N GLY A 67 -13.05 13.29 16.26
CA GLY A 67 -13.46 12.08 15.51
C GLY A 67 -14.03 12.43 14.14
N ASN A 68 -14.95 13.41 14.10
CA ASN A 68 -15.50 13.92 12.85
C ASN A 68 -14.44 14.52 11.94
N THR A 69 -13.48 15.27 12.51
CA THR A 69 -12.37 15.85 11.73
C THR A 69 -11.53 14.75 11.06
N PHE A 70 -11.08 13.73 11.82
CA PHE A 70 -10.31 12.63 11.23
C PHE A 70 -11.12 11.82 10.22
N HIS A 71 -12.42 11.66 10.46
CA HIS A 71 -13.29 10.97 9.50
C HIS A 71 -13.35 11.72 8.17
N LEU A 72 -13.60 13.04 8.20
CA LEU A 72 -13.60 13.88 6.99
C LEU A 72 -12.24 13.85 6.28
N LEU A 73 -11.13 13.96 7.02
CA LEU A 73 -9.78 13.83 6.46
C LEU A 73 -9.57 12.47 5.78
N SER A 74 -10.05 11.39 6.39
CA SER A 74 -9.92 10.04 5.82
C SER A 74 -10.68 9.89 4.50
N LEU A 75 -11.86 10.51 4.38
CA LEU A 75 -12.68 10.48 3.17
C LEU A 75 -12.03 11.23 2.01
N ILE A 76 -11.40 12.39 2.27
CA ILE A 76 -10.75 13.20 1.23
C ILE A 76 -9.34 12.72 0.86
N THR A 77 -8.70 11.91 1.70
CA THR A 77 -7.32 11.45 1.48
C THR A 77 -7.17 10.67 0.17
N LEU A 78 -8.09 9.74 -0.10
CA LEU A 78 -8.03 8.94 -1.33
C LEU A 78 -8.24 9.79 -2.60
N PRO A 79 -9.30 10.63 -2.71
CA PRO A 79 -9.44 11.57 -3.81
C PRO A 79 -8.22 12.47 -4.03
N MET A 80 -7.68 13.06 -2.96
CA MET A 80 -6.50 13.92 -3.04
C MET A 80 -5.26 13.17 -3.53
N ALA A 81 -5.05 11.93 -3.06
CA ALA A 81 -3.96 11.08 -3.54
C ALA A 81 -4.10 10.78 -5.03
N LEU A 82 -5.31 10.43 -5.49
CA LEU A 82 -5.57 10.15 -6.91
C LEU A 82 -5.42 11.40 -7.79
N ILE A 83 -5.85 12.57 -7.34
CA ILE A 83 -5.62 13.85 -8.04
C ILE A 83 -4.12 14.15 -8.11
N SER A 84 -3.37 13.93 -7.03
CA SER A 84 -1.92 14.15 -7.03
C SER A 84 -1.19 13.22 -7.99
N ILE A 85 -1.54 11.93 -8.00
CA ILE A 85 -1.01 10.95 -8.96
C ILE A 85 -1.41 11.36 -10.38
N GLY A 86 -2.67 11.74 -10.59
CA GLY A 86 -3.19 12.25 -11.86
C GLY A 86 -2.41 13.44 -12.41
N GLY A 87 -2.14 14.43 -11.56
CA GLY A 87 -1.45 15.66 -11.92
C GLY A 87 0.06 15.49 -12.08
N SER A 88 0.69 14.51 -11.42
CA SER A 88 2.11 14.21 -11.58
C SER A 88 2.41 13.35 -12.82
N LEU A 89 1.38 12.80 -13.48
CA LEU A 89 1.57 11.87 -14.59
C LEU A 89 1.99 12.61 -15.85
N ASN A 90 3.26 12.45 -16.20
CA ASN A 90 3.75 12.79 -17.52
C ASN A 90 3.62 11.57 -18.46
N LEU A 91 2.72 11.67 -19.44
CA LEU A 91 2.47 10.61 -20.43
C LEU A 91 3.73 10.16 -21.19
N ALA A 92 4.71 11.04 -21.37
CA ALA A 92 5.97 10.70 -22.04
C ALA A 92 6.86 9.82 -21.15
N GLN A 93 6.98 10.16 -19.87
CA GLN A 93 7.75 9.38 -18.89
C GLN A 93 7.05 8.05 -18.58
N LEU A 94 5.72 8.06 -18.51
CA LEU A 94 4.90 6.87 -18.30
C LEU A 94 5.18 5.77 -19.34
N LYS A 95 5.34 6.14 -20.62
CA LYS A 95 5.66 5.17 -21.69
C LYS A 95 6.98 4.43 -21.44
N GLY A 96 7.97 5.09 -20.84
CA GLY A 96 9.26 4.47 -20.48
C GLY A 96 9.14 3.41 -19.39
N HIS A 97 8.22 3.60 -18.44
CA HIS A 97 8.02 2.70 -17.30
C HIS A 97 6.88 1.69 -17.50
N LEU A 98 6.10 1.82 -18.58
CA LEU A 98 4.89 1.03 -18.82
C LEU A 98 5.16 -0.48 -18.80
N ARG A 99 6.23 -0.94 -19.45
CA ARG A 99 6.57 -2.37 -19.51
C ARG A 99 6.86 -2.95 -18.12
N MET A 100 7.63 -2.22 -17.30
CA MET A 100 7.94 -2.62 -15.93
C MET A 100 6.69 -2.59 -15.05
N ALA A 101 5.86 -1.55 -15.18
CA ALA A 101 4.63 -1.39 -14.44
C ALA A 101 3.59 -2.48 -14.76
N ILE A 102 3.42 -2.86 -16.04
CA ILE A 102 2.57 -3.97 -16.46
C ILE A 102 3.08 -5.28 -15.87
N PHE A 103 4.38 -5.55 -16.00
CA PHE A 103 4.96 -6.78 -15.48
C PHE A 103 4.78 -6.90 -13.96
N ALA A 104 5.09 -5.84 -13.22
CA ALA A 104 4.88 -5.79 -11.77
C ALA A 104 3.41 -5.97 -11.38
N THR A 105 2.49 -5.35 -12.14
CA THR A 105 1.05 -5.44 -11.91
C THR A 105 0.53 -6.85 -12.16
N MET A 106 0.91 -7.47 -13.27
CA MET A 106 0.50 -8.84 -13.62
C MET A 106 1.06 -9.84 -12.62
N PHE A 107 2.35 -9.71 -12.29
CA PHE A 107 2.96 -10.56 -11.27
C PHE A 107 2.24 -10.42 -9.93
N LYS A 108 1.94 -9.20 -9.50
CA LYS A 108 1.18 -8.96 -8.26
C LYS A 108 -0.23 -9.56 -8.33
N LEU A 109 -1.02 -9.21 -9.35
CA LEU A 109 -2.44 -9.58 -9.45
C LEU A 109 -2.68 -11.06 -9.78
N LEU A 110 -1.69 -11.79 -10.29
CA LEU A 110 -1.78 -13.24 -10.49
C LEU A 110 -1.15 -14.00 -9.32
N LEU A 111 0.07 -13.64 -8.92
CA LEU A 111 0.81 -14.40 -7.92
C LEU A 111 0.25 -14.21 -6.51
N LEU A 112 -0.12 -12.98 -6.10
CA LEU A 112 -0.65 -12.78 -4.74
C LEU A 112 -1.97 -13.54 -4.52
N PRO A 113 -2.97 -13.48 -5.42
CA PRO A 113 -4.19 -14.26 -5.25
C PRO A 113 -3.93 -15.77 -5.31
N ALA A 114 -3.06 -16.25 -6.19
CA ALA A 114 -2.73 -17.67 -6.28
C ALA A 114 -2.04 -18.19 -5.01
N ALA A 115 -1.01 -17.46 -4.53
CA ALA A 115 -0.33 -17.79 -3.28
C ALA A 115 -1.29 -17.67 -2.08
N GLY A 116 -2.09 -16.61 -2.04
CA GLY A 116 -3.12 -16.39 -1.03
C GLY A 116 -4.11 -17.53 -0.95
N TYR A 117 -4.63 -17.99 -2.09
CA TYR A 117 -5.52 -19.15 -2.17
C TYR A 117 -4.87 -20.40 -1.57
N LEU A 118 -3.63 -20.70 -1.97
CA LEU A 118 -2.90 -21.88 -1.48
C LEU A 118 -2.69 -21.81 0.04
N PHE A 119 -2.23 -20.68 0.56
CA PHE A 119 -2.00 -20.51 2.00
C PHE A 119 -3.29 -20.53 2.80
N LEU A 120 -4.32 -19.79 2.38
CA LEU A 120 -5.60 -19.78 3.09
C LEU A 120 -6.25 -21.17 3.10
N ARG A 121 -6.13 -21.93 2.01
CA ARG A 121 -6.62 -23.31 1.95
C ARG A 121 -5.79 -24.24 2.83
N ALA A 122 -4.46 -24.14 2.81
CA ALA A 122 -3.57 -24.98 3.60
C ALA A 122 -3.76 -24.79 5.12
N TYR A 123 -4.02 -23.56 5.56
CA TYR A 123 -4.25 -23.23 6.96
C TYR A 123 -5.71 -23.42 7.43
N GLY A 124 -6.62 -23.85 6.54
CA GLY A 124 -8.00 -24.17 6.90
C GLY A 124 -8.78 -23.01 7.53
N VAL A 125 -8.57 -21.78 7.05
CA VAL A 125 -9.17 -20.58 7.65
C VAL A 125 -10.69 -20.57 7.50
N SER A 126 -11.39 -19.89 8.42
CA SER A 126 -12.85 -19.75 8.36
C SER A 126 -13.33 -19.20 7.01
N PRO A 127 -14.54 -19.57 6.54
CA PRO A 127 -15.05 -19.14 5.23
C PRO A 127 -15.08 -17.62 5.04
N ILE A 128 -15.41 -16.87 6.10
CA ILE A 128 -15.44 -15.41 6.06
C ILE A 128 -14.02 -14.85 5.93
N ALA A 129 -13.07 -15.35 6.73
CA ALA A 129 -11.67 -14.91 6.65
C ALA A 129 -11.04 -15.25 5.29
N PHE A 130 -11.40 -16.40 4.71
CA PHE A 130 -10.97 -16.80 3.38
C PHE A 130 -11.46 -15.81 2.32
N LYS A 131 -12.77 -15.49 2.29
CA LYS A 131 -13.36 -14.53 1.35
C LYS A 131 -12.71 -13.15 1.47
N VAL A 132 -12.57 -12.65 2.70
CA VAL A 132 -11.93 -11.35 2.96
C VAL A 132 -10.47 -11.36 2.50
N GLY A 133 -9.70 -12.40 2.84
CA GLY A 133 -8.29 -12.53 2.45
C GLY A 133 -8.11 -12.52 0.93
N MET A 134 -8.94 -13.28 0.21
CA MET A 134 -8.91 -13.32 -1.26
C MET A 134 -9.21 -11.94 -1.88
N ILE A 135 -10.18 -11.19 -1.33
CA ILE A 135 -10.44 -9.81 -1.77
C ILE A 135 -9.19 -8.93 -1.55
N TYR A 136 -8.54 -9.01 -0.39
CA TYR A 136 -7.33 -8.24 -0.10
C TYR A 136 -6.19 -8.55 -1.08
N PHE A 137 -6.01 -9.80 -1.48
CA PHE A 137 -4.97 -10.18 -2.44
C PHE A 137 -5.23 -9.70 -3.86
N ALA A 138 -6.49 -9.44 -4.22
CA ALA A 138 -6.89 -8.89 -5.52
C ALA A 138 -6.92 -7.36 -5.59
N LEU A 139 -6.62 -6.66 -4.49
CA LEU A 139 -6.60 -5.20 -4.46
C LEU A 139 -5.45 -4.63 -5.32
N PRO A 140 -5.66 -3.45 -5.94
CA PRO A 140 -4.62 -2.75 -6.68
C PRO A 140 -3.46 -2.31 -5.78
N THR A 141 -2.43 -1.70 -6.39
CA THR A 141 -1.29 -1.14 -5.65
C THR A 141 -1.72 0.06 -4.81
N SER A 142 -1.22 0.09 -3.57
CA SER A 142 -1.55 1.14 -2.62
C SER A 142 -1.01 2.49 -3.09
N THR A 143 -1.83 3.54 -2.99
CA THR A 143 -1.45 4.93 -3.26
C THR A 143 -0.33 5.42 -2.33
N ALA A 144 -0.16 4.78 -1.16
CA ALA A 144 0.96 5.07 -0.26
C ALA A 144 2.33 4.83 -0.91
N ALA A 145 2.43 3.92 -1.89
CA ALA A 145 3.67 3.67 -2.62
C ALA A 145 4.17 4.91 -3.38
N TYR A 146 3.26 5.72 -3.93
CA TYR A 146 3.58 6.97 -4.60
C TYR A 146 4.05 8.05 -3.62
N ILE A 147 3.36 8.19 -2.48
CA ILE A 147 3.76 9.17 -1.45
C ILE A 147 5.16 8.82 -0.92
N LEU A 148 5.41 7.54 -0.64
CA LEU A 148 6.71 7.08 -0.14
C LEU A 148 7.80 7.20 -1.21
N SER A 149 7.53 6.88 -2.48
CA SER A 149 8.53 7.06 -3.54
C SER A 149 8.88 8.53 -3.74
N SER A 150 7.91 9.44 -3.64
CA SER A 150 8.13 10.89 -3.69
C SER A 150 8.95 11.39 -2.50
N GLN A 151 8.58 11.00 -1.27
CA GLN A 151 9.29 11.39 -0.05
C GLN A 151 10.73 10.87 0.00
N LEU A 152 10.95 9.65 -0.49
CA LEU A 152 12.26 9.00 -0.48
C LEU A 152 13.07 9.28 -1.75
N GLN A 153 12.57 10.12 -2.66
CA GLN A 153 13.20 10.48 -3.93
C GLN A 153 13.63 9.24 -4.74
N SER A 154 12.74 8.25 -4.78
CA SER A 154 12.85 7.03 -5.58
C SER A 154 12.16 7.23 -6.95
N ASP A 155 11.80 6.14 -7.63
CA ASP A 155 11.13 6.20 -8.93
C ASP A 155 9.62 6.50 -8.77
N VAL A 156 9.28 7.80 -8.82
CA VAL A 156 7.92 8.31 -8.67
C VAL A 156 7.05 7.95 -9.88
N ASP A 157 7.63 8.01 -11.07
CA ASP A 157 6.93 7.74 -12.33
C ASP A 157 6.53 6.27 -12.45
N LEU A 158 7.44 5.36 -12.08
CA LEU A 158 7.14 3.93 -12.00
C LEU A 158 6.05 3.64 -10.97
N ALA A 159 6.10 4.27 -9.79
CA ALA A 159 5.09 4.09 -8.75
C ALA A 159 3.70 4.55 -9.25
N ALA A 160 3.62 5.73 -9.87
CA ALA A 160 2.40 6.27 -10.46
C ALA A 160 1.87 5.34 -11.57
N ALA A 161 2.75 4.89 -12.48
CA ALA A 161 2.43 3.96 -13.55
C ALA A 161 1.85 2.65 -13.02
N SER A 162 2.49 2.03 -12.02
CA SER A 162 2.03 0.80 -11.39
C SER A 162 0.68 0.98 -10.71
N ILE A 163 0.42 2.12 -10.05
CA ILE A 163 -0.88 2.39 -9.44
C ILE A 163 -1.97 2.49 -10.51
N LEU A 164 -1.75 3.27 -11.58
CA LEU A 164 -2.73 3.39 -12.65
C LEU A 164 -3.07 2.04 -13.29
N ILE A 165 -2.04 1.30 -13.70
CA ILE A 165 -2.21 0.04 -14.42
C ILE A 165 -2.87 -0.99 -13.50
N SER A 166 -2.41 -1.11 -12.24
CA SER A 166 -3.04 -2.02 -11.29
C SER A 166 -4.48 -1.64 -10.96
N THR A 167 -4.80 -0.34 -10.90
CA THR A 167 -6.18 0.13 -10.69
C THR A 167 -7.06 -0.25 -11.87
N LEU A 168 -6.61 -0.06 -13.10
CA LEU A 168 -7.36 -0.44 -14.31
C LEU A 168 -7.59 -1.97 -14.38
N PHE A 169 -6.54 -2.76 -14.12
CA PHE A 169 -6.63 -4.23 -14.11
C PHE A 169 -7.36 -4.79 -12.87
N SER A 170 -7.49 -4.01 -11.80
CA SER A 170 -8.17 -4.47 -10.58
C SER A 170 -9.65 -4.77 -10.79
N ILE A 171 -10.32 -4.10 -11.74
CA ILE A 171 -11.72 -4.41 -12.08
C ILE A 171 -11.86 -5.87 -12.48
N VAL A 172 -10.94 -6.35 -13.33
CA VAL A 172 -10.93 -7.76 -13.78
C VAL A 172 -10.54 -8.68 -12.63
N SER A 173 -9.46 -8.37 -11.91
CA SER A 173 -8.97 -9.21 -10.80
C SER A 173 -10.01 -9.37 -9.68
N LEU A 174 -10.60 -8.26 -9.23
CA LEU A 174 -11.65 -8.26 -8.22
C LEU A 174 -12.91 -8.98 -8.71
N SER A 175 -13.33 -8.75 -9.96
CA SER A 175 -14.51 -9.45 -10.53
C SER A 175 -14.31 -10.97 -10.53
N VAL A 176 -13.14 -11.43 -10.96
CA VAL A 176 -12.79 -12.87 -10.96
C VAL A 176 -12.81 -13.44 -9.55
N VAL A 177 -12.18 -12.77 -8.58
CA VAL A 177 -12.16 -13.24 -7.20
C VAL A 177 -13.54 -13.25 -6.56
N LEU A 178 -14.36 -12.23 -6.82
CA LEU A 178 -15.72 -12.15 -6.30
C LEU A 178 -16.60 -13.27 -6.86
N ILE A 179 -16.54 -13.54 -8.17
CA ILE A 179 -17.33 -14.58 -8.82
C ILE A 179 -16.92 -15.98 -8.36
N ILE A 180 -15.62 -16.24 -8.23
CA ILE A 180 -15.12 -17.59 -7.92
C ILE A 180 -15.24 -17.94 -6.43
N PHE A 181 -15.00 -16.97 -5.55
CA PHE A 181 -14.81 -17.25 -4.12
C PHE A 181 -15.87 -16.64 -3.21
N VAL A 182 -16.59 -15.61 -3.65
CA VAL A 182 -17.50 -14.84 -2.79
C VAL A 182 -18.96 -15.10 -3.12
N ALA A 183 -19.30 -15.15 -4.41
CA ALA A 183 -20.61 -15.60 -4.91
C ALA A 183 -20.91 -17.05 -4.51
#